data_AF-A0A0Q8QTX9-F1
#
_entry.id   AF-A0A0Q8QTX9-F1
#
_cell.length_a   1.000
_cell.length_b   1.000
_cell.length_c   1.000
_cell.angle_alpha   90.00
_cell.angle_beta   90.00
_cell.angle_gamma   90.00
#
_symmetry.space_group_name_H-M   'P 1'
#
loop_
_entity.id
_entity.type
_entity.pdbx_description
1 polymer ?
#
loop_
_entity_poly.entity_id
_entity_poly.type
_entity_poly.pdbx_seq_one_letter_code
_entity_poly.pdbx_strand_id
1 'polypeptide(L)'
;MDLPCSLDGSCREVVEIDALVRALGNLRHWSGTAASRSSYADDQGRRLFATAGRLREEAWIDSLAAAYRLFEIDAIHDSWIAAGGRPA
;
A
#
# COMPACT_ATOMS: atom_id res chain seq x y z
N MET A 1 -24.42 28.23 -11.38
CA MET A 1 -24.89 26.91 -11.84
C MET A 1 -23.82 25.92 -11.42
N ASP A 2 -23.92 25.48 -10.17
CA ASP A 2 -23.01 24.52 -9.58
C ASP A 2 -23.53 23.11 -9.93
N LEU A 3 -22.72 22.37 -10.67
CA LEU A 3 -23.01 20.98 -11.02
C LEU A 3 -22.92 20.12 -9.74
N PRO A 4 -23.98 19.35 -9.40
CA PRO A 4 -23.95 18.51 -8.21
C PRO A 4 -23.00 17.34 -8.43
N CYS A 5 -22.29 16.99 -7.36
CA CYS A 5 -21.36 15.89 -7.24
C CYS A 5 -21.93 14.56 -7.78
N SER A 6 -21.66 14.27 -9.06
CA SER A 6 -21.56 12.89 -9.57
C SER A 6 -20.11 12.38 -9.52
N LEU A 7 -19.22 13.13 -8.85
CA LEU A 7 -17.76 12.96 -8.85
C LEU A 7 -17.20 12.35 -7.55
N ASP A 8 -18.00 12.16 -6.50
CA ASP A 8 -17.47 11.73 -5.20
C ASP A 8 -16.81 10.34 -5.26
N GLY A 9 -17.34 9.43 -6.11
CA GLY A 9 -16.72 8.13 -6.37
C GLY A 9 -15.45 8.21 -7.21
N SER A 10 -15.47 8.95 -8.32
CA SER A 10 -14.34 9.09 -9.23
C SER A 10 -13.16 9.85 -8.60
N CYS A 11 -13.44 10.90 -7.80
CA CYS A 11 -12.42 11.61 -7.03
C CYS A 11 -11.78 10.70 -5.96
N ARG A 12 -12.58 9.86 -5.29
CA ARG A 12 -12.06 8.90 -4.31
C ARG A 12 -11.18 7.82 -4.97
N GLU A 13 -11.63 7.23 -6.08
CA GLU A 13 -10.84 6.23 -6.82
C GLU A 13 -9.50 6.80 -7.28
N VAL A 14 -9.47 8.03 -7.80
CA VAL A 14 -8.24 8.70 -8.22
C VAL A 14 -7.28 8.91 -7.04
N VAL A 15 -7.79 9.28 -5.86
CA VAL A 15 -6.99 9.42 -4.63
C VAL A 15 -6.40 8.09 -4.17
N GLU A 16 -7.18 7.01 -4.20
CA GLU A 16 -6.72 5.67 -3.82
C GLU A 16 -5.70 5.11 -4.83
N ILE A 17 -5.88 5.37 -6.13
CA ILE A 17 -4.89 5.02 -7.17
C ILE A 17 -3.58 5.77 -6.96
N ASP A 18 -3.61 7.07 -6.67
CA ASP A 18 -2.39 7.85 -6.39
C ASP A 18 -1.69 7.35 -5.11
N ALA A 19 -2.45 7.02 -4.07
CA ALA A 19 -1.93 6.40 -2.86
C ALA A 19 -1.23 5.06 -3.14
N LEU A 20 -1.85 4.19 -3.96
CA LEU A 20 -1.27 2.92 -4.37
C LEU A 20 0.01 3.09 -5.19
N VAL A 21 0.01 4.00 -6.18
CA VAL A 21 1.19 4.30 -7.00
C VAL A 21 2.35 4.78 -6.15
N ARG A 22 2.10 5.68 -5.18
CA ARG A 22 3.12 6.15 -4.23
C ARG A 22 3.66 5.02 -3.36
N ALA A 23 2.78 4.19 -2.80
CA ALA A 23 3.18 3.06 -1.96
C ALA A 23 4.06 2.04 -2.73
N LEU A 24 3.68 1.71 -3.96
CA LEU A 24 4.47 0.84 -4.85
C LEU A 24 5.82 1.47 -5.23
N GLY A 25 5.85 2.79 -5.47
CA GLY A 25 7.08 3.54 -5.70
C GLY A 25 8.05 3.46 -4.52
N ASN A 26 7.54 3.67 -3.30
CA ASN A 26 8.31 3.53 -2.06
C ASN A 26 8.82 2.10 -1.87
N LEU A 27 7.96 1.10 -2.10
CA LEU A 27 8.34 -0.31 -1.99
C LEU A 27 9.50 -0.65 -2.93
N ARG A 28 9.43 -0.21 -4.19
CA ARG A 28 10.50 -0.42 -5.17
C ARG A 28 11.80 0.26 -4.74
N HIS A 29 11.71 1.51 -4.26
CA HIS A 29 12.87 2.27 -3.80
C HIS A 29 13.58 1.58 -2.62
N TRP A 30 12.82 1.19 -1.58
CA TRP A 30 13.39 0.56 -0.40
C TRP A 30 13.89 -0.86 -0.66
N SER A 31 13.25 -1.59 -1.57
CA SER A 31 13.75 -2.90 -2.03
C SER A 31 15.09 -2.79 -2.74
N GLY A 32 15.26 -1.83 -3.66
CA GLY A 32 16.54 -1.58 -4.33
C GLY A 32 17.63 -1.10 -3.36
N THR A 33 17.25 -0.27 -2.39
CA THR A 33 18.14 0.23 -1.34
C THR A 33 18.61 -0.87 -0.41
N ALA A 34 17.72 -1.76 0.01
CA ALA A 34 18.07 -2.92 0.82
C ALA A 34 18.98 -3.89 0.03
N ALA A 35 18.65 -4.19 -1.23
CA ALA A 35 19.45 -5.07 -2.07
C ALA A 35 20.89 -4.55 -2.26
N SER A 36 21.05 -3.27 -2.61
CA SER A 36 22.36 -2.63 -2.80
C SER A 36 23.19 -2.54 -1.52
N ARG A 37 22.54 -2.58 -0.35
CA ARG A 37 23.22 -2.46 0.96
C ARG A 37 23.41 -3.77 1.71
N SER A 38 22.90 -4.87 1.18
CA SER A 38 23.01 -6.20 1.79
C SER A 38 24.45 -6.71 1.97
N SER A 39 25.40 -6.15 1.22
CA SER A 39 26.82 -6.54 1.22
C SER A 39 27.73 -5.68 2.10
N TYR A 40 27.24 -4.57 2.67
CA TYR A 40 28.08 -3.73 3.54
C TYR A 40 28.27 -4.38 4.92
N ALA A 41 29.53 -4.62 5.28
CA ALA A 41 29.92 -5.26 6.54
C ALA A 41 30.21 -4.25 7.67
N ASP A 42 30.26 -2.95 7.38
CA ASP A 42 30.45 -1.92 8.40
C ASP A 42 29.17 -1.68 9.21
N ASP A 43 29.31 -1.10 10.40
CA ASP A 43 28.18 -0.86 11.32
C ASP A 43 27.15 0.10 10.70
N GLN A 44 27.63 1.12 9.98
CA GLN A 44 26.78 2.06 9.26
C GLN A 44 25.98 1.39 8.14
N GLY A 45 26.61 0.54 7.32
CA GLY A 45 25.94 -0.21 6.26
C GLY A 45 24.89 -1.19 6.79
N ARG A 46 25.20 -1.90 7.89
CA ARG A 46 24.24 -2.78 8.57
C ARG A 46 23.01 -2.03 9.10
N ARG A 47 23.22 -0.85 9.71
CA ARG A 47 22.12 0.01 10.17
C ARG A 47 21.26 0.53 9.02
N LEU A 48 21.89 0.97 7.93
CA LEU A 48 21.17 1.44 6.74
C LEU A 48 20.38 0.31 6.05
N PHE A 49 20.92 -0.91 6.03
CA PHE A 49 20.23 -2.09 5.52
C PHE A 49 19.00 -2.43 6.38
N ALA A 50 19.15 -2.47 7.72
CA ALA A 50 18.04 -2.73 8.63
C ALA A 50 16.92 -1.68 8.50
N THR A 51 17.28 -0.40 8.42
CA THR A 51 16.31 0.69 8.19
C THR A 51 15.60 0.57 6.85
N ALA A 52 16.33 0.27 5.77
CA ALA A 52 15.72 0.04 4.46
C ALA A 52 14.78 -1.17 4.46
N GLY A 53 15.12 -2.23 5.19
CA GLY A 53 14.25 -3.40 5.38
C GLY A 53 12.94 -3.05 6.11
N ARG A 54 13.00 -2.23 7.16
CA ARG A 54 11.81 -1.75 7.89
C ARG A 54 10.91 -0.90 7.00
N LEU A 55 11.48 0.07 6.28
CA LEU A 55 10.74 0.96 5.39
C LEU A 55 10.14 0.22 4.19
N ARG A 56 10.79 -0.85 3.71
CA ARG A 56 10.23 -1.76 2.71
C ARG A 56 8.97 -2.46 3.22
N GLU A 57 9.00 -2.95 4.47
CA GLU A 57 7.86 -3.64 5.07
C GLU A 57 6.68 -2.68 5.32
N GLU A 58 6.95 -1.48 5.83
CA GLU A 58 5.95 -0.41 5.97
C GLU A 58 5.30 -0.09 4.61
N ALA A 59 6.11 0.11 3.56
CA ALA A 59 5.59 0.38 2.21
C ALA A 59 4.80 -0.80 1.60
N TRP A 60 5.13 -2.04 1.97
CA TRP A 60 4.37 -3.22 1.57
C TRP A 60 2.97 -3.24 2.21
N ILE A 61 2.88 -2.98 3.52
CA ILE A 61 1.61 -2.89 4.25
C ILE A 61 0.74 -1.77 3.67
N ASP A 62 1.32 -0.59 3.41
CA ASP A 62 0.61 0.54 2.82
C ASP A 62 0.08 0.21 1.41
N SER A 63 0.87 -0.51 0.61
CA SER A 63 0.47 -0.95 -0.74
C SER A 63 -0.71 -1.92 -0.69
N LEU A 64 -0.68 -2.87 0.25
CA LEU A 64 -1.78 -3.80 0.48
C LEU A 64 -3.05 -3.06 0.91
N ALA A 65 -2.95 -2.16 1.90
CA ALA A 65 -4.09 -1.40 2.39
C ALA A 65 -4.73 -0.52 1.30
N ALA A 66 -3.92 0.12 0.45
CA ALA A 66 -4.41 0.89 -0.69
C ALA A 66 -5.10 -0.02 -1.73
N ALA A 67 -4.54 -1.21 -2.01
CA ALA A 67 -5.17 -2.18 -2.90
C ALA A 67 -6.51 -2.69 -2.35
N TYR A 68 -6.60 -2.99 -1.04
CA TYR A 68 -7.87 -3.40 -0.40
C TYR A 68 -8.95 -2.33 -0.54
N ARG A 69 -8.59 -1.06 -0.32
CA ARG A 69 -9.52 0.07 -0.46
C ARG A 69 -9.96 0.31 -1.90
N LEU A 70 -9.06 0.15 -2.87
CA LEU A 70 -9.33 0.39 -4.29
C LEU A 70 -10.18 -0.73 -4.92
N PHE A 71 -9.91 -1.98 -4.58
CA PHE A 71 -10.64 -3.13 -5.14
C PHE A 71 -11.87 -3.52 -4.32
N GLU A 72 -12.20 -2.72 -3.29
CA GLU A 72 -13.33 -2.93 -2.39
C GLU A 72 -13.44 -4.38 -1.87
N ILE A 73 -12.30 -5.05 -1.69
CA ILE A 73 -12.27 -6.46 -1.25
C ILE A 73 -12.93 -6.57 0.14
N ASP A 74 -12.80 -5.54 0.96
CA ASP A 74 -13.52 -5.44 2.24
C ASP A 74 -15.02 -5.29 2.03
N ALA A 75 -15.50 -4.56 1.01
CA ALA A 75 -16.94 -4.47 0.73
C ALA A 75 -17.50 -5.81 0.21
N ILE A 76 -16.71 -6.57 -0.56
CA ILE A 76 -17.06 -7.93 -1.00
C ILE A 76 -17.08 -8.88 0.21
N HIS A 77 -16.08 -8.76 1.09
CA HIS A 77 -16.00 -9.55 2.32
C HIS A 77 -17.15 -9.23 3.27
N ASP A 78 -17.44 -7.95 3.52
CA ASP A 78 -18.54 -7.46 4.33
C ASP A 78 -19.90 -7.84 3.73
N SER A 79 -20.05 -7.76 2.40
CA SER A 79 -21.25 -8.25 1.70
C SER A 79 -21.44 -9.75 1.86
N TRP A 80 -20.34 -10.52 1.87
CA TRP A 80 -20.37 -11.96 2.10
C TRP A 80 -20.72 -12.31 3.56
N ILE A 81 -20.16 -11.60 4.54
CA ILE A 81 -20.54 -11.73 5.95
C ILE A 81 -22.01 -11.35 6.16
N ALA A 82 -22.48 -10.24 5.56
CA ALA A 82 -23.87 -9.81 5.61
C ALA A 82 -24.83 -10.82 4.96
N ALA A 83 -24.38 -11.54 3.93
CA ALA A 83 -25.11 -12.66 3.32
C ALA A 83 -25.06 -13.96 4.15
N GLY A 84 -24.45 -13.96 5.34
CA GLY A 84 -24.38 -15.11 6.24
C GLY A 84 -23.15 -16.01 6.02
N GLY A 85 -22.18 -15.57 5.22
CA GLY A 85 -20.86 -16.21 5.12
C GLY A 85 -20.13 -16.19 6.46
N ARG A 86 -19.33 -17.23 6.74
CA ARG A 86 -18.51 -17.31 7.96
C ARG A 86 -17.03 -17.37 7.58
N PRO A 87 -16.16 -16.58 8.23
CA PRO A 87 -14.73 -16.66 7.99
C PRO A 87 -14.22 -18.08 8.31
N ALA A 88 -13.24 -18.53 7.51
CA ALA A 88 -12.61 -19.84 7.64
C ALA A 88 -11.67 -19.90 8.84
#